data_AF-A0A8J7UU13-F1
#
_entry.id   AF-A0A8J7UU13-F1
#
_cell.length_a   1.000
_cell.length_b   1.000
_cell.length_c   1.000
_cell.angle_alpha   90.00
_cell.angle_beta   90.00
_cell.angle_gamma   90.00
#
_symmetry.space_group_name_H-M   'P 1'
#
loop_
_entity.id
_entity.type
_entity.pdbx_description
1 polymer ?
#
loop_
_entity_poly.entity_id
_entity_poly.type
_entity_poly.pdbx_seq_one_letter_code
_entity_poly.pdbx_strand_id
1 'polypeptide(L)'
;MSEVINWLPAIGTLIFGAILGYLGQRSALCFCGGIRDMILIKDSWLFKGLVGFIGGALVTAIVFSLLGQLPTFPWVITKGLTAIPGDAAGNLGLMPHLIVTVIGALGVGIISIIQGGCPFRNLVMAGEGNKTAIAYVFGMAVGAVIFHQWVLALVQSILA
;
A
#
# COMPACT_ATOMS: atom_id res chain seq x y z
N MET A 1 1.22 2.69 -34.34
CA MET A 1 2.06 1.84 -33.47
C MET A 1 2.49 2.59 -32.19
N SER A 2 2.77 3.90 -32.26
CA SER A 2 2.99 4.79 -31.10
C SER A 2 1.78 4.91 -30.17
N GLU A 3 0.55 4.96 -30.70
CA GLU A 3 -0.70 5.01 -29.91
C GLU A 3 -0.85 3.80 -28.97
N VAL A 4 -0.52 2.59 -29.43
CA VAL A 4 -0.67 1.35 -28.64
C VAL A 4 0.36 1.27 -27.51
N ILE A 5 1.56 1.84 -27.71
CA ILE A 5 2.61 1.92 -26.68
C ILE A 5 2.16 2.81 -25.52
N ASN A 6 1.36 3.85 -25.78
CA ASN A 6 0.82 4.72 -24.72
C ASN A 6 -0.24 4.03 -23.86
N TRP A 7 -1.02 3.10 -24.42
CA TRP A 7 -2.02 2.32 -23.66
C TRP A 7 -1.42 1.09 -22.96
N LEU A 8 -0.21 0.69 -23.33
CA LEU A 8 0.45 -0.49 -22.79
C LEU A 8 0.58 -0.48 -21.25
N PRO A 9 0.92 0.64 -20.59
CA PRO A 9 0.93 0.71 -19.13
C PRO A 9 -0.48 0.57 -18.52
N ALA A 10 -1.50 1.16 -19.15
CA ALA A 10 -2.88 1.12 -18.65
C ALA A 10 -3.48 -0.28 -18.74
N ILE A 11 -3.25 -0.98 -19.87
CA ILE A 11 -3.69 -2.37 -20.04
C ILE A 11 -2.92 -3.29 -19.08
N GLY A 12 -1.60 -3.05 -18.93
CA GLY A 12 -0.76 -3.82 -18.01
C GLY A 12 -1.22 -3.74 -16.56
N THR A 13 -1.53 -2.54 -16.04
CA THR A 13 -2.02 -2.37 -14.66
C THR A 13 -3.41 -2.96 -14.46
N LEU A 14 -4.28 -2.90 -15.48
CA LEU A 14 -5.62 -3.48 -15.41
C LEU A 14 -5.59 -5.01 -15.35
N ILE A 15 -4.77 -5.64 -16.20
CA ILE A 15 -4.58 -7.10 -16.18
C ILE A 15 -3.97 -7.53 -14.84
N PHE A 16 -2.94 -6.82 -14.36
CA PHE A 16 -2.30 -7.14 -13.08
C PHE A 16 -3.26 -6.98 -11.90
N GLY A 17 -4.06 -5.90 -11.89
CA GLY A 17 -5.10 -5.67 -10.89
C GLY A 17 -6.16 -6.76 -10.88
N ALA A 18 -6.59 -7.24 -12.05
CA ALA A 18 -7.55 -8.34 -12.15
C ALA A 18 -6.98 -9.67 -11.61
N ILE A 19 -5.70 -9.96 -11.91
CA ILE A 19 -5.00 -11.14 -11.39
C ILE A 19 -4.88 -11.06 -9.86
N LEU A 20 -4.43 -9.92 -9.32
CA LEU A 20 -4.33 -9.71 -7.87
C LEU A 20 -5.69 -9.78 -7.17
N GLY A 21 -6.75 -9.25 -7.80
CA GLY A 21 -8.12 -9.35 -7.30
C GLY A 21 -8.59 -10.80 -7.22
N TYR A 22 -8.42 -11.57 -8.29
CA TYR A 22 -8.78 -12.99 -8.33
C TYR A 22 -8.00 -13.83 -7.30
N LEU A 23 -6.68 -13.62 -7.22
CA LEU A 23 -5.84 -14.27 -6.21
C LEU A 23 -6.26 -13.87 -4.79
N GLY A 24 -6.57 -12.60 -4.57
CA GLY A 24 -7.05 -12.07 -3.29
C GLY A 24 -8.36 -12.70 -2.84
N GLN A 25 -9.33 -12.87 -3.75
CA GLN A 25 -10.60 -13.56 -3.48
C GLN A 25 -10.36 -15.02 -3.07
N ARG A 26 -9.55 -15.75 -3.82
CA ARG A 26 -9.30 -17.19 -3.57
C ARG A 26 -8.51 -17.44 -2.28
N SER A 27 -7.57 -16.57 -1.96
CA SER A 27 -6.68 -16.74 -0.81
C SER A 27 -7.24 -16.16 0.49
N ALA A 28 -8.30 -15.34 0.43
CA ALA A 28 -8.86 -14.60 1.56
C ALA A 28 -7.77 -13.85 2.36
N LEU A 29 -6.78 -13.30 1.65
CA LEU A 29 -5.60 -12.67 2.25
C LEU A 29 -5.98 -11.49 3.15
N CYS A 30 -5.58 -11.59 4.43
CA CYS A 30 -5.73 -10.52 5.41
C CYS A 30 -4.39 -10.29 6.12
N PHE A 31 -3.74 -9.16 5.85
CA PHE A 31 -2.45 -8.82 6.47
C PHE A 31 -2.55 -8.71 8.01
N CYS A 32 -3.63 -8.12 8.53
CA CYS A 32 -3.89 -8.06 9.96
C CYS A 32 -4.23 -9.44 10.56
N GLY A 33 -4.97 -10.27 9.81
CA GLY A 33 -5.32 -11.63 10.21
C GLY A 33 -4.09 -12.52 10.31
N GLY A 34 -3.13 -12.41 9.38
CA GLY A 34 -1.90 -13.21 9.40
C GLY A 34 -1.08 -13.01 10.67
N ILE A 35 -0.99 -11.79 11.19
CA ILE A 35 -0.28 -11.49 12.45
C ILE A 35 -1.09 -11.99 13.65
N ARG A 36 -2.41 -11.73 13.68
CA ARG A 36 -3.28 -12.13 14.79
C ARG A 36 -3.34 -13.65 14.95
N ASP A 37 -3.53 -14.37 13.85
CA ASP A 37 -3.75 -15.81 13.87
C ASP A 37 -2.44 -16.57 14.18
N MET A 38 -1.28 -16.00 13.80
CA MET A 38 0.04 -16.50 14.23
C MET A 38 0.23 -16.39 15.74
N ILE A 39 -0.21 -15.29 16.36
CA ILE A 39 -0.04 -15.06 17.80
C ILE A 39 -1.02 -15.90 18.62
N LEU A 40 -2.30 -15.93 18.22
CA LEU A 40 -3.37 -16.53 19.02
C LEU A 40 -3.58 -18.03 18.73
N ILE A 41 -3.67 -18.40 17.45
CA ILE A 41 -4.03 -19.75 16.99
C ILE A 41 -2.78 -20.56 16.62
N LYS A 42 -1.63 -19.89 16.46
CA LYS A 42 -0.37 -20.44 15.95
C LYS A 42 -0.49 -21.06 14.55
N ASP A 43 -1.45 -20.57 13.76
CA ASP A 43 -1.55 -20.94 12.36
C ASP A 43 -0.64 -20.04 11.52
N SER A 44 0.32 -20.66 10.83
CA SER A 44 1.29 -19.99 9.97
C SER A 44 0.85 -19.91 8.51
N TRP A 45 -0.30 -20.50 8.14
CA TRP A 45 -0.72 -20.57 6.74
C TRP A 45 -0.92 -19.18 6.13
N LEU A 46 -1.68 -18.32 6.80
CA LEU A 46 -1.93 -16.95 6.33
C LEU A 46 -0.67 -16.06 6.42
N PHE A 47 0.19 -16.31 7.42
CA PHE A 47 1.45 -15.59 7.60
C PHE A 47 2.45 -15.85 6.47
N LYS A 48 2.53 -17.09 5.94
CA LYS A 48 3.34 -17.42 4.76
C LYS A 48 2.95 -16.59 3.54
N GLY A 49 1.66 -16.29 3.37
CA GLY A 49 1.16 -15.39 2.32
C GLY A 49 1.68 -13.96 2.46
N LEU A 50 1.65 -13.40 3.68
CA LEU A 50 2.22 -12.08 3.99
C LEU A 50 3.72 -12.03 3.70
N VAL A 51 4.49 -13.02 4.18
CA VAL A 51 5.93 -13.11 3.93
C VAL A 51 6.22 -13.29 2.43
N GLY A 52 5.42 -14.08 1.72
CA GLY A 52 5.53 -14.24 0.27
C GLY A 52 5.27 -12.94 -0.50
N PHE A 53 4.31 -12.13 -0.08
CA PHE A 53 4.06 -10.81 -0.67
C PHE A 53 5.23 -9.85 -0.47
N ILE A 54 5.74 -9.75 0.77
CA ILE A 54 6.91 -8.91 1.09
C ILE A 54 8.15 -9.39 0.34
N GLY A 55 8.40 -10.71 0.35
CA GLY A 55 9.52 -11.32 -0.36
C GLY A 55 9.43 -11.11 -1.87
N GLY A 56 8.24 -11.27 -2.45
CA GLY A 56 7.98 -10.99 -3.86
C GLY A 56 8.28 -9.54 -4.22
N ALA A 57 7.79 -8.58 -3.43
CA ALA A 57 8.07 -7.16 -3.64
C ALA A 57 9.57 -6.84 -3.58
N LEU A 58 10.31 -7.41 -2.63
CA LEU A 58 11.76 -7.25 -2.53
C LEU A 58 12.49 -7.86 -3.73
N VAL A 59 12.14 -9.08 -4.13
CA VAL A 59 12.74 -9.75 -5.30
C VAL A 59 12.48 -8.93 -6.56
N THR A 60 11.24 -8.51 -6.79
CA THR A 60 10.88 -7.66 -7.93
C THR A 60 11.69 -6.36 -7.90
N ALA A 61 11.79 -5.68 -6.76
CA ALA A 61 12.58 -4.45 -6.65
C ALA A 61 14.07 -4.65 -6.95
N ILE A 62 14.67 -5.78 -6.53
CA ILE A 62 16.06 -6.13 -6.89
C ILE A 62 16.18 -6.37 -8.39
N VAL A 63 15.26 -7.12 -9.00
CA VAL A 63 15.27 -7.40 -10.44
C VAL A 63 15.17 -6.11 -11.25
N PHE A 64 14.28 -5.18 -10.89
CA PHE A 64 14.16 -3.89 -11.56
C PHE A 64 15.37 -2.96 -11.34
N SER A 65 16.08 -3.11 -10.21
CA SER A 65 17.37 -2.45 -9.97
C SER A 65 18.45 -2.96 -10.92
N LEU A 66 18.55 -4.29 -11.10
CA LEU A 66 19.49 -4.92 -12.03
C LEU A 66 19.20 -4.58 -13.49
N LEU A 67 17.93 -4.38 -13.85
CA LEU A 67 17.50 -3.96 -15.19
C LEU A 67 17.73 -2.46 -15.46
N GLY A 68 18.29 -1.71 -14.51
CA GLY A 68 18.61 -0.29 -14.65
C GLY A 68 17.40 0.65 -14.65
N GLN A 69 16.18 0.13 -14.43
CA GLN A 69 14.95 0.92 -14.38
C GLN A 69 14.74 1.57 -13.00
N LEU A 70 15.36 1.03 -11.94
CA LEU A 70 15.34 1.55 -10.57
C LEU A 70 16.77 1.64 -9.99
N PRO A 71 17.60 2.61 -10.40
CA PRO A 71 18.99 2.72 -9.95
C PRO A 71 19.15 3.03 -8.44
N THR A 72 18.06 3.37 -7.75
CA THR A 72 18.06 3.79 -6.34
C THR A 72 17.64 2.69 -5.35
N PHE A 73 17.58 1.41 -5.73
CA PHE A 73 17.21 0.32 -4.80
C PHE A 73 18.42 -0.58 -4.48
N PRO A 74 18.83 -0.76 -3.20
CA PRO A 74 18.22 -0.30 -1.94
C PRO A 74 18.46 1.19 -1.63
N TRP A 75 17.37 1.92 -1.41
CA TRP A 75 17.39 3.38 -1.26
C TRP A 75 18.09 3.84 0.04
N VAL A 76 17.98 3.05 1.11
CA VAL A 76 18.66 3.29 2.40
C VAL A 76 20.19 3.34 2.24
N ILE A 77 20.74 2.53 1.34
CA ILE A 77 22.20 2.40 1.15
C ILE A 77 22.72 3.51 0.22
N THR A 78 21.92 3.95 -0.75
CA THR A 78 22.36 4.88 -1.81
C THR A 78 22.09 6.35 -1.49
N LYS A 79 21.05 6.66 -0.72
CA LYS A 79 20.56 8.03 -0.47
C LYS A 79 20.43 8.40 1.02
N GLY A 80 20.73 7.47 1.94
CA GLY A 80 20.58 7.67 3.39
C GLY A 80 19.11 7.85 3.81
N LEU A 81 18.86 8.35 5.03
CA LEU A 81 17.51 8.66 5.55
C LEU A 81 16.98 10.00 4.98
N THR A 82 16.83 10.09 3.66
CA THR A 82 16.22 11.25 2.98
C THR A 82 14.73 11.02 2.60
N ALA A 83 14.13 11.80 1.71
CA ALA A 83 12.76 11.56 1.27
C ALA A 83 12.69 10.46 0.20
N ILE A 84 11.75 9.51 0.32
CA ILE A 84 11.49 8.53 -0.74
C ILE A 84 10.85 9.27 -1.93
N PRO A 85 11.30 9.04 -3.18
CA PRO A 85 10.68 9.66 -4.35
C PRO A 85 9.21 9.24 -4.45
N GLY A 86 8.31 10.23 -4.44
CA GLY A 86 6.85 10.03 -4.42
C GLY A 86 6.20 10.16 -3.04
N ASP A 87 6.96 10.50 -2.00
CA ASP A 87 6.39 10.78 -0.69
C ASP A 87 5.70 12.15 -0.65
N ALA A 88 4.65 12.21 0.15
CA ALA A 88 3.68 13.27 0.26
C ALA A 88 4.27 14.56 0.88
N ALA A 89 5.38 14.47 1.62
CA ALA A 89 6.00 15.61 2.30
C ALA A 89 7.14 16.30 1.50
N GLY A 90 7.46 15.84 0.29
CA GLY A 90 8.49 16.48 -0.56
C GLY A 90 9.92 16.24 -0.06
N ASN A 91 10.83 17.20 -0.24
CA ASN A 91 12.26 17.09 0.14
C ASN A 91 12.56 17.59 1.58
N LEU A 92 11.52 17.85 2.37
CA LEU A 92 11.64 18.43 3.71
C LEU A 92 11.92 17.31 4.72
N GLY A 93 13.18 17.15 5.14
CA GLY A 93 13.66 16.52 6.38
C GLY A 93 13.11 15.14 6.80
N LEU A 94 13.73 14.44 7.74
CA LEU A 94 13.22 13.13 8.20
C LEU A 94 11.90 13.23 9.02
N MET A 95 11.73 14.33 9.75
CA MET A 95 10.63 14.49 10.72
C MET A 95 9.24 14.69 10.11
N PRO A 96 9.03 15.50 9.05
CA PRO A 96 7.72 15.61 8.43
C PRO A 96 7.25 14.26 7.88
N HIS A 97 8.14 13.48 7.25
CA HIS A 97 7.83 12.15 6.72
C HIS A 97 7.39 11.18 7.82
N LEU A 98 8.12 11.13 8.94
CA LEU A 98 7.78 10.25 10.06
C LEU A 98 6.42 10.62 10.65
N ILE A 99 6.14 11.91 10.83
CA ILE A 99 4.88 12.37 11.42
C ILE A 99 3.68 12.02 10.52
N VAL A 100 3.78 12.30 9.22
CA VAL A 100 2.70 12.01 8.26
C VAL A 100 2.45 10.51 8.14
N THR A 101 3.51 9.70 8.09
CA THR A 101 3.39 8.24 7.99
C THR A 101 2.81 7.63 9.26
N VAL A 102 3.22 8.07 10.45
CA VAL A 102 2.68 7.55 11.71
C VAL A 102 1.22 7.94 11.88
N ILE A 103 0.85 9.20 11.64
CA ILE A 103 -0.55 9.66 11.75
C ILE A 103 -1.43 8.93 10.73
N GLY A 104 -0.98 8.85 9.47
CA GLY A 104 -1.72 8.17 8.40
C GLY A 104 -1.87 6.67 8.67
N ALA A 105 -0.80 5.98 9.04
CA ALA A 105 -0.82 4.55 9.30
C ALA A 105 -1.67 4.18 10.52
N LEU A 106 -1.58 4.96 11.61
CA LEU A 106 -2.43 4.76 12.78
C LEU A 106 -3.90 5.03 12.46
N GLY A 107 -4.20 6.10 11.73
CA GLY A 107 -5.57 6.43 11.31
C GLY A 107 -6.20 5.33 10.48
N VAL A 108 -5.52 4.89 9.41
CA VAL A 108 -6.00 3.78 8.57
C VAL A 108 -6.09 2.48 9.36
N GLY A 109 -5.12 2.20 10.23
CA GLY A 109 -5.09 1.01 11.08
C GLY A 109 -6.28 0.91 12.03
N ILE A 110 -6.56 1.98 12.79
CA ILE A 110 -7.68 2.02 13.75
C ILE A 110 -9.02 1.83 13.03
N ILE A 111 -9.24 2.55 11.93
CA ILE A 111 -10.50 2.45 11.15
C ILE A 111 -10.63 1.06 10.52
N SER A 112 -9.54 0.46 10.05
CA SER A 112 -9.53 -0.90 9.49
C SER A 112 -9.95 -1.95 10.52
N ILE A 113 -9.45 -1.83 11.76
CA ILE A 113 -9.78 -2.75 12.86
C ILE A 113 -11.27 -2.65 13.22
N ILE A 114 -11.83 -1.44 13.26
CA ILE A 114 -13.27 -1.22 13.54
C ILE A 114 -14.14 -1.93 12.48
N GLN A 115 -13.73 -1.91 11.21
CA GLN A 115 -14.44 -2.61 10.13
C GLN A 115 -14.27 -4.14 10.17
N GLY A 116 -13.32 -4.67 10.96
CA GLY A 116 -13.02 -6.10 11.06
C GLY A 116 -12.16 -6.65 9.92
N GLY A 117 -11.35 -5.80 9.29
CA GLY A 117 -10.55 -6.16 8.11
C GLY A 117 -9.23 -5.40 8.00
N CYS A 118 -8.52 -5.64 6.89
CA CYS A 118 -7.42 -4.79 6.45
C CYS A 118 -7.86 -4.08 5.14
N PRO A 119 -7.20 -2.98 4.72
CA PRO A 119 -7.64 -2.24 3.54
C PRO A 119 -7.71 -3.11 2.29
N PHE A 120 -6.76 -4.04 2.11
CA PHE A 120 -6.76 -4.97 0.98
C PHE A 120 -7.95 -5.95 1.01
N ARG A 121 -8.25 -6.54 2.17
CA ARG A 121 -9.40 -7.45 2.31
C ARG A 121 -10.72 -6.73 2.05
N ASN A 122 -10.87 -5.51 2.53
CA ASN A 122 -12.07 -4.71 2.30
C ASN A 122 -12.22 -4.35 0.81
N LEU A 123 -11.13 -4.13 0.08
CA LEU A 123 -11.15 -3.93 -1.37
C LEU A 123 -11.66 -5.17 -2.11
N VAL A 124 -11.20 -6.36 -1.71
CA VAL A 124 -11.62 -7.64 -2.28
C VAL A 124 -13.09 -7.92 -1.98
N MET A 125 -13.52 -7.76 -0.73
CA MET A 125 -14.93 -7.96 -0.32
C MET A 125 -15.88 -6.95 -0.96
N ALA A 126 -15.41 -5.74 -1.29
CA ALA A 126 -16.19 -4.79 -2.07
C ALA A 126 -16.46 -5.32 -3.48
N GLY A 127 -15.50 -6.02 -4.10
CA GLY A 127 -15.67 -6.71 -5.38
C GLY A 127 -16.59 -7.94 -5.33
N GLU A 128 -16.74 -8.56 -4.15
CA GLU A 128 -17.70 -9.65 -3.91
C GLU A 128 -19.13 -9.15 -3.66
N GLY A 129 -19.35 -7.84 -3.55
CA GLY A 129 -20.66 -7.22 -3.35
C GLY A 129 -21.04 -6.97 -1.89
N ASN A 130 -20.08 -6.99 -0.95
CA ASN A 130 -20.35 -6.67 0.44
C ASN A 130 -20.56 -5.15 0.65
N LYS A 131 -21.77 -4.75 1.03
CA LYS A 131 -22.16 -3.34 1.20
C LYS A 131 -21.34 -2.59 2.27
N THR A 132 -20.93 -3.25 3.35
CA THR A 132 -20.13 -2.60 4.40
C THR A 132 -18.71 -2.34 3.94
N ALA A 133 -18.13 -3.29 3.20
CA ALA A 133 -16.81 -3.15 2.60
C ALA A 133 -16.79 -2.06 1.53
N ILE A 134 -17.86 -1.95 0.72
CA ILE A 134 -18.02 -0.87 -0.27
C ILE A 134 -18.01 0.50 0.42
N ALA A 135 -18.78 0.68 1.50
CA ALA A 135 -18.80 1.93 2.25
C ALA A 135 -17.43 2.29 2.84
N TYR A 136 -16.69 1.30 3.34
CA TYR A 136 -15.30 1.49 3.80
C TYR A 136 -14.37 1.97 2.68
N VAL A 137 -14.42 1.34 1.49
CA VAL A 137 -13.55 1.70 0.36
C VAL A 137 -13.84 3.12 -0.13
N PHE A 138 -15.11 3.51 -0.22
CA PHE A 138 -15.48 4.89 -0.55
C PHE A 138 -15.01 5.88 0.53
N GLY A 139 -15.20 5.57 1.80
CA GLY A 139 -14.71 6.40 2.91
C GLY A 139 -13.19 6.55 2.89
N MET A 140 -12.46 5.48 2.59
CA MET A 140 -11.01 5.49 2.45
C MET A 140 -10.55 6.35 1.26
N ALA A 141 -11.25 6.29 0.11
CA ALA A 141 -10.94 7.13 -1.05
C ALA A 141 -11.15 8.62 -0.77
N VAL A 142 -12.29 8.99 -0.15
CA VAL A 142 -12.57 10.38 0.25
C VAL A 142 -11.57 10.85 1.30
N GLY A 143 -11.28 10.01 2.31
CA GLY A 143 -10.29 10.29 3.35
C GLY A 143 -8.88 10.50 2.78
N ALA A 144 -8.48 9.72 1.76
CA ALA A 144 -7.19 9.89 1.09
C ALA A 144 -7.06 11.24 0.38
N VAL A 145 -8.12 11.71 -0.29
CA VAL A 145 -8.14 13.04 -0.93
C VAL A 145 -8.03 14.13 0.12
N ILE A 146 -8.82 14.05 1.21
CA ILE A 146 -8.78 15.05 2.29
C ILE A 146 -7.40 15.08 2.96
N PHE A 147 -6.80 13.91 3.22
CA PHE A 147 -5.47 13.81 3.82
C PHE A 147 -4.41 14.50 2.96
N HIS A 148 -4.44 14.28 1.64
CA HIS A 148 -3.46 14.91 0.75
C HIS A 148 -3.66 16.42 0.60
N GLN A 149 -4.89 16.91 0.64
CA GLN A 149 -5.15 18.34 0.45
C GLN A 149 -4.97 19.16 1.74
N TRP A 150 -5.41 18.61 2.89
CA TRP A 150 -5.45 19.36 4.14
C TRP A 150 -4.29 19.00 5.09
N VAL A 151 -4.04 17.70 5.30
CA VAL A 151 -3.06 17.26 6.29
C VAL A 151 -1.63 17.50 5.79
N LEU A 152 -1.36 17.25 4.51
CA LEU A 152 -0.03 17.53 3.95
C LEU A 152 0.29 19.02 3.93
N ALA A 153 -0.65 19.86 3.50
CA ALA A 153 -0.48 21.31 3.50
C ALA A 153 -0.26 21.85 4.91
N LEU A 154 -1.01 21.33 5.90
CA LEU A 154 -0.87 21.71 7.30
C LEU A 154 0.49 21.27 7.87
N VAL A 155 0.94 20.04 7.61
CA VAL A 155 2.26 19.58 8.09
C VAL A 155 3.41 20.34 7.43
N GLN A 156 3.31 20.64 6.13
CA GLN A 156 4.30 21.48 5.44
C GLN A 156 4.34 22.90 6.04
N SER A 157 3.20 23.48 6.42
CA SER A 157 3.16 24.82 7.03
C SER A 157 3.71 24.87 8.46
N ILE A 158 3.66 23.76 9.20
CA ILE A 158 4.14 23.66 10.58
C ILE A 158 5.65 23.35 10.64
N LEU A 159 6.18 22.67 9.62
CA LEU A 159 7.56 22.14 9.62
C LEU A 159 8.47 22.71 8.51
N ALA A 160 8.00 23.69 7.75
CA ALA A 160 8.83 24.59 6.93
C ALA A 160 9.45 25.70 7.80
#